data_AF-A0A4R8ER14-F1
#
_entry.id   AF-A0A4R8ER14-F1
#
_cell.length_a   1.000
_cell.length_b   1.000
_cell.length_c   1.000
_cell.angle_alpha   90.00
_cell.angle_beta   90.00
_cell.angle_gamma   90.00
#
_symmetry.space_group_name_H-M   'P 1'
#
loop_
_entity.id
_entity.type
_entity.pdbx_description
1 polymer ?
#
loop_
_entity_poly.entity_id
_entity_poly.type
_entity_poly.pdbx_seq_one_letter_code
_entity_poly.pdbx_strand_id
1 'polypeptide(L)' 'MIKEGFYWIQFYGKVQVARYIHQKTEDLETGVCVIGAWELVGRQREIINSSEVEVLSSQLLPP' A
#
# COMPACT_ATOMS: atom_id res chain seq x y z
N MET A 1 11.94 6.58 -2.11
CA MET A 1 10.68 6.21 -2.78
C MET A 1 10.46 4.72 -2.58
N ILE A 2 9.24 4.30 -2.23
CA ILE A 2 8.88 2.88 -2.09
C ILE A 2 8.82 2.26 -3.49
N LYS A 3 9.35 1.05 -3.63
CA LYS A 3 9.31 0.29 -4.89
C LYS A 3 8.12 -0.65 -4.88
N GLU A 4 7.65 -1.07 -6.05
CA GLU A 4 6.62 -2.11 -6.10
C GLU A 4 7.13 -3.40 -5.46
N GLY A 5 6.31 -4.00 -4.60
CA GLY A 5 6.72 -5.18 -3.84
C GLY A 5 5.90 -5.41 -2.59
N PHE A 6 6.25 -6.45 -1.83
CA PHE A 6 5.62 -6.78 -0.56
C PHE A 6 6.39 -6.18 0.61
N TYR A 7 5.67 -5.67 1.61
CA TYR A 7 6.23 -5.04 2.79
C TYR A 7 5.41 -5.42 4.03
N TRP A 8 6.03 -5.41 5.20
CA TRP A 8 5.28 -5.30 6.46
C TRP A 8 4.84 -3.86 6.65
N ILE A 9 3.54 -3.70 6.90
CA ILE A 9 2.93 -2.41 7.17
C ILE A 9 2.12 -2.45 8.47
N GLN A 10 1.88 -1.28 9.04
CA GLN A 10 0.85 -1.04 10.04
C GLN A 10 -0.23 -0.15 9.44
N PHE A 11 -1.48 -0.61 9.52
CA PHE A 11 -2.65 0.16 9.10
C PHE A 11 -3.75 0.02 10.16
N TYR A 12 -4.26 1.14 10.67
CA TYR A 12 -5.20 1.18 11.82
C TYR A 12 -4.73 0.32 13.01
N GLY A 13 -3.44 0.37 13.35
CA GLY A 13 -2.87 -0.40 14.47
C GLY A 13 -2.74 -1.91 14.22
N LYS A 14 -3.08 -2.40 13.02
CA LYS A 14 -2.92 -3.79 12.63
C LYS A 14 -1.65 -3.97 11.79
N VAL A 15 -0.77 -4.86 12.23
CA VAL A 15 0.44 -5.25 11.49
C VAL A 15 0.13 -6.40 10.54
N GLN A 16 0.42 -6.21 9.25
CA GLN A 16 0.20 -7.22 8.22
C GLN A 16 1.10 -6.99 7.00
N VAL A 17 1.21 -8.00 6.13
CA VAL A 17 1.86 -7.83 4.83
C VAL A 17 0.89 -7.13 3.88
N ALA A 18 1.41 -6.24 3.04
CA ALA A 18 0.68 -5.65 1.92
C ALA A 18 1.60 -5.49 0.71
N ARG A 19 1.00 -5.44 -0.47
CA ARG A 19 1.70 -5.16 -1.72
C ARG A 19 1.60 -3.67 -2.04
N TYR A 20 2.73 -3.00 -2.18
CA TYR A 20 2.78 -1.67 -2.76
C TYR A 20 2.70 -1.77 -4.28
N ILE A 21 1.77 -1.01 -4.87
CA ILE A 21 1.59 -0.88 -6.31
C ILE A 21 1.81 0.58 -6.66
N HIS A 22 2.69 0.85 -7.63
CA HIS A 22 2.95 2.20 -8.11
C HIS A 22 1.93 2.57 -9.19
N GLN A 23 0.66 2.57 -8.78
CA GLN A 23 -0.42 2.98 -9.65
C GLN A 23 -0.63 4.49 -9.53
N LYS A 24 -0.80 5.14 -10.68
CA LYS A 24 -1.27 6.51 -10.76
C LYS A 24 -2.79 6.46 -10.89
N THR A 25 -3.48 6.87 -9.83
CA THR A 25 -4.94 6.91 -9.80
C THR A 25 -5.37 8.36 -9.69
N GLU A 26 -6.20 8.79 -10.64
CA GLU A 26 -6.83 10.10 -10.58
C GLU A 26 -8.03 10.03 -9.64
N ASP A 27 -8.01 10.85 -8.60
CA ASP A 27 -9.17 11.10 -7.77
C ASP A 27 -10.19 11.89 -8.59
N LEU A 28 -11.32 11.27 -8.90
CA LEU A 28 -12.37 11.85 -9.75
C LEU A 28 -13.09 13.04 -9.11
N GLU A 29 -13.02 13.17 -7.78
CA GLU A 29 -13.67 14.25 -7.03
C GLU A 29 -12.75 15.48 -6.96
N THR A 30 -11.44 15.28 -6.78
CA THR A 30 -10.47 16.37 -6.61
C THR A 30 -9.63 16.66 -7.86
N GLY A 31 -9.59 15.76 -8.83
CA GLY A 31 -8.71 15.81 -10.00
C GLY A 31 -7.24 15.58 -9.67
N VAL A 32 -6.91 15.23 -8.42
CA VAL A 32 -5.53 15.03 -7.98
C VAL A 32 -5.08 13.61 -8.33
N CYS A 33 -3.90 13.50 -8.92
CA CYS A 33 -3.29 12.20 -9.14
C CYS A 33 -2.59 11.70 -7.88
N VAL A 34 -3.19 10.70 -7.24
CA VAL A 34 -2.56 9.96 -6.15
C VAL A 34 -1.63 8.91 -6.75
N ILE A 35 -0.40 8.89 -6.28
CA ILE A 35 0.63 7.95 -6.72
C ILE A 35 0.92 6.98 -5.59
N GLY A 36 0.69 5.70 -5.85
CA GLY A 36 0.94 4.63 -4.89
C GLY A 36 -0.32 4.16 -4.18
N ALA A 37 -0.49 2.84 -4.16
CA ALA A 37 -1.60 2.15 -3.50
C ALA A 37 -1.07 0.93 -2.73
N TRP A 38 -1.74 0.59 -1.63
CA TRP A 38 -1.48 -0.62 -0.85
C TRP A 38 -2.59 -1.63 -1.06
N GLU A 39 -2.25 -2.77 -1.66
CA GLU A 39 -3.15 -3.92 -1.76
C GLU A 39 -2.92 -4.83 -0.55
N LEU A 40 -3.94 -4.94 0.32
CA LEU A 40 -3.87 -5.83 1.47
C LEU A 40 -3.90 -7.29 1.01
N VAL A 41 -2.95 -8.09 1.50
CA VAL A 41 -2.95 -9.54 1.26
C VAL A 41 -3.68 -10.26 2.39
N GLY A 42 -4.74 -10.98 2.05
CA GLY A 42 -5.54 -11.71 3.02
C GLY A 42 -6.97 -12.00 2.56
N ARG A 43 -7.86 -12.29 3.51
CA ARG A 43 -9.28 -12.58 3.25
C ARG A 43 -10.06 -11.39 2.69
N GLN A 44 -9.66 -10.18 3.03
CA GLN A 44 -10.19 -8.94 2.47
C GLN A 44 -9.08 -8.34 1.59
N ARG A 45 -9.26 -8.44 0.27
CA ARG A 45 -8.42 -7.75 -0.70
C ARG A 45 -8.95 -6.34 -0.84
N GLU A 46 -8.48 -5.47 0.03
CA GLU A 46 -8.78 -4.04 -0.02
C GLU A 46 -7.59 -3.29 -0.58
N ILE A 47 -7.88 -2.25 -1.38
CA ILE A 47 -6.88 -1.31 -1.90
C ILE A 47 -6.99 -0.04 -1.08
N ILE A 48 -5.87 0.39 -0.51
CA ILE A 48 -5.78 1.54 0.36
C ILE A 48 -4.89 2.59 -0.28
N ASN A 49 -5.44 3.78 -0.49
CA ASN A 49 -4.74 4.98 -0.96
C ASN A 49 -4.60 6.00 0.17
N SER A 50 -4.29 5.53 1.39
CA SER A 50 -4.19 6.34 2.59
C SER A 50 -2.74 6.64 2.95
N SER A 51 -2.49 7.87 3.40
CA SER A 51 -1.23 8.27 4.03
C SER A 51 -1.05 7.69 5.45
N GLU A 52 -2.09 7.08 6.02
CA GLU A 52 -2.06 6.45 7.36
C GLU A 52 -1.34 5.09 7.38
N VAL A 53 -0.84 4.62 6.23
CA VAL A 53 -0.05 3.38 6.16
C VAL A 53 1.38 3.67 6.58
N GLU A 54 1.82 3.03 7.67
CA GLU A 54 3.21 3.05 8.12
C GLU A 54 3.95 1.79 7.63
N VAL A 55 5.11 1.98 7.00
CA VAL A 55 5.93 0.86 6.52
C VAL A 55 6.93 0.45 7.59
N LEU A 56 6.87 -0.80 8.02
CA LEU A 56 7.67 -1.33 9.13
C LEU A 56 8.94 -2.06 8.69
N SER A 57 9.06 -2.43 7.41
CA SER A 57 10.19 -3.20 6.90
C SER A 57 10.72 -2.69 5.56
N SER A 58 11.92 -3.15 5.20
CA SER A 58 12.36 -3.18 3.81
C SER A 58 11.47 -4.11 2.96
N GLN A 59 11.64 -4.05 1.65
CA GLN A 59 10.94 -4.93 0.71
C GLN A 59 11.24 -6.39 1.05
N LEU A 60 10.18 -7.18 1.17
CA LEU A 60 10.28 -8.62 1.36
C LEU A 60 10.80 -9.25 0.06
N LEU A 61 11.81 -10.11 0.22
CA LEU A 61 12.35 -10.90 -0.87
C LEU A 61 11.59 -12.24 -0.96
N PRO A 62 11.42 -12.79 -2.17
CA PRO A 62 10.94 -14.16 -2.31
C PRO A 62 11.92 -15.13 -1.62
N PRO A 63 11.43 -16.27 -1.10
CA PRO A 63 12.28 -17.32 -0.56
C PRO A 63 13.18 -17.96 -1.62
#